data_AF-A0A3S1K5W5-F1
#
_entry.id   AF-A0A3S1K5W5-F1
#
_cell.length_a   1.000
_cell.length_b   1.000
_cell.length_c   1.000
_cell.angle_alpha   90.00
_cell.angle_beta   90.00
_cell.angle_gamma   90.00
#
_symmetry.space_group_name_H-M   'P 1'
#
loop_
_entity.id
_entity.type
_entity.pdbx_description
1 polymer ?
#
loop_
_entity_poly.entity_id
_entity_poly.type
_entity_poly.pdbx_seq_one_letter_code
_entity_poly.pdbx_strand_id
1 'polypeptide(L)'
;RESFVNATAPLLMHASFPKSGQLAGLDDKALRNADMARLDRLAKKAGAVQALAGSIVWSDKELGWIADWRLSDRGKTYRWQVRGVSFDEAFRAAIKGAAQILSGNGQP
;
A
#
# COMPACT_ATOMS: atom_id res chain seq x y z
N ARG A 1 1.90 10.00 -6.17
CA ARG A 1 2.18 9.05 -7.28
C ARG A 1 3.69 8.90 -7.49
N GLU A 2 4.42 10.00 -7.62
CA GLU A 2 5.87 10.00 -7.83
C GLU A 2 6.65 9.27 -6.72
N SER A 3 6.34 9.52 -5.44
CA SER A 3 6.99 8.83 -4.31
C SER A 3 6.87 7.30 -4.39
N PHE A 4 5.76 6.77 -4.90
CA PHE A 4 5.62 5.32 -5.13
C PHE A 4 6.52 4.84 -6.27
N VAL A 5 6.59 5.57 -7.38
CA VAL A 5 7.47 5.23 -8.52
C VAL A 5 8.93 5.23 -8.06
N ASN A 6 9.33 6.24 -7.29
CA ASN A 6 10.67 6.34 -6.72
C ASN A 6 10.96 5.20 -5.73
N ALA A 7 9.96 4.76 -4.96
CA ALA A 7 10.09 3.64 -4.04
C ALA A 7 10.16 2.28 -4.75
N THR A 8 9.52 2.11 -5.92
CA THR A 8 9.51 0.85 -6.68
C THR A 8 10.75 0.65 -7.53
N ALA A 9 11.37 1.73 -8.01
CA ALA A 9 12.50 1.66 -8.94
C ALA A 9 13.68 0.80 -8.44
N PRO A 10 14.15 0.92 -7.17
CA PRO A 10 15.27 0.11 -6.68
C PRO A 10 14.96 -1.39 -6.58
N LEU A 11 13.68 -1.77 -6.53
CA LEU A 11 13.24 -3.16 -6.39
C LEU A 11 12.72 -3.76 -7.70
N LEU A 12 12.82 -3.01 -8.81
CA LEU A 12 12.28 -3.40 -10.13
C LEU A 12 10.79 -3.81 -10.07
N MET A 13 10.05 -3.22 -9.13
CA MET A 13 8.60 -3.43 -9.01
C MET A 13 7.84 -2.44 -9.90
N HIS A 14 6.67 -2.85 -10.37
CA HIS A 14 5.75 -1.97 -11.09
C HIS A 14 4.52 -1.67 -10.24
N ALA A 15 4.21 -0.39 -10.05
CA ALA A 15 2.99 0.06 -9.40
C ALA A 15 1.97 0.55 -10.44
N SER A 16 0.74 0.08 -10.34
CA SER A 16 -0.39 0.57 -11.11
C SER A 16 -1.40 1.20 -10.17
N PHE A 17 -2.00 2.32 -10.60
CA PHE A 17 -3.01 3.03 -9.83
C PHE A 17 -4.35 2.90 -10.55
N PRO A 18 -5.42 2.48 -9.86
CA PRO A 18 -6.75 2.43 -10.45
C PRO A 18 -7.18 3.84 -10.90
N LYS A 19 -7.82 3.93 -12.05
CA LYS A 19 -8.51 5.15 -12.51
C LYS A 19 -9.73 5.40 -11.65
N SER A 20 -10.19 6.64 -11.53
CA SER A 20 -11.33 7.00 -10.68
C SER A 20 -12.58 6.17 -10.98
N GLY A 21 -12.90 5.92 -12.26
CA GLY A 21 -14.03 5.07 -12.66
C GLY A 21 -13.90 3.59 -12.28
N GLN A 22 -12.70 3.11 -11.97
CA GLN A 22 -12.47 1.73 -11.52
C GLN A 22 -12.72 1.57 -10.01
N LEU A 23 -12.61 2.64 -9.22
CA LEU A 23 -12.76 2.59 -7.77
C LEU A 23 -14.18 2.20 -7.31
N ALA A 24 -15.17 2.17 -8.21
CA ALA A 24 -16.52 1.67 -7.95
C ALA A 24 -17.15 2.25 -6.66
N GLY A 25 -17.00 3.57 -6.46
CA GLY A 25 -17.54 4.28 -5.30
C GLY A 25 -16.80 4.04 -3.98
N LEU A 26 -15.59 3.48 -4.01
CA LEU A 26 -14.72 3.40 -2.83
C LEU A 26 -14.19 4.80 -2.48
N ASP A 27 -14.78 5.43 -1.47
CA ASP A 27 -14.24 6.61 -0.79
C ASP A 27 -13.15 6.23 0.23
N ASP A 28 -12.55 7.21 0.90
CA ASP A 28 -11.44 6.98 1.85
C ASP A 28 -11.82 6.03 2.99
N LYS A 29 -13.04 6.17 3.53
CA LYS A 29 -13.53 5.32 4.64
C LYS A 29 -13.77 3.90 4.15
N ALA A 30 -14.37 3.76 2.97
CA ALA A 30 -14.61 2.48 2.33
C ALA A 30 -13.28 1.81 1.95
N LEU A 31 -12.28 2.56 1.47
CA LEU A 31 -10.94 2.05 1.17
C LEU A 31 -10.22 1.56 2.43
N ARG A 32 -10.39 2.22 3.58
CA ARG A 32 -9.78 1.79 4.84
C ARG A 32 -10.41 0.51 5.39
N ASN A 33 -11.73 0.36 5.21
CA ASN A 33 -12.50 -0.76 5.75
C ASN A 33 -12.70 -1.91 4.76
N ALA A 34 -12.39 -1.71 3.48
CA ALA A 34 -12.55 -2.74 2.45
C ALA A 34 -11.74 -3.98 2.80
N ASP A 35 -12.32 -5.14 2.56
CA ASP A 35 -11.62 -6.41 2.60
C ASP A 35 -10.55 -6.47 1.49
N MET A 36 -9.39 -7.06 1.78
CA MET A 36 -8.29 -7.17 0.83
C MET A 36 -8.68 -8.01 -0.39
N ALA A 37 -9.54 -9.03 -0.25
CA ALA A 37 -10.00 -9.79 -1.42
C ALA A 37 -10.83 -8.93 -2.39
N ARG A 38 -11.57 -7.92 -1.90
CA ARG A 38 -12.24 -6.93 -2.76
C ARG A 38 -11.22 -6.05 -3.47
N LEU A 39 -10.18 -5.60 -2.77
CA LEU A 39 -9.12 -4.77 -3.33
C LEU A 39 -8.27 -5.53 -4.36
N ASP A 40 -7.99 -6.82 -4.15
CA ASP A 40 -7.28 -7.65 -5.13
C ASP A 40 -8.08 -7.83 -6.42
N ARG A 41 -9.41 -7.96 -6.33
CA ARG A 41 -10.28 -7.96 -7.53
C ARG A 41 -10.18 -6.65 -8.31
N LEU A 42 -10.05 -5.52 -7.61
CA LEU A 42 -9.84 -4.22 -8.22
C LEU A 42 -8.45 -4.12 -8.86
N ALA A 43 -7.41 -4.57 -8.17
CA ALA A 43 -6.03 -4.58 -8.68
C ALA A 43 -5.94 -5.35 -10.00
N LYS A 44 -6.56 -6.53 -10.08
CA LYS A 44 -6.65 -7.34 -11.31
C LYS A 44 -7.33 -6.59 -12.46
N LYS A 45 -8.43 -5.87 -12.19
CA LYS A 45 -9.09 -5.00 -13.19
C LYS A 45 -8.22 -3.83 -13.63
N ALA A 46 -7.28 -3.40 -12.79
CA ALA A 46 -6.31 -2.36 -13.10
C ALA A 46 -5.01 -2.88 -13.73
N GLY A 47 -4.91 -4.20 -14.02
CA GLY A 47 -3.73 -4.82 -14.61
C GLY A 47 -2.60 -5.15 -13.62
N ALA A 48 -2.86 -5.06 -12.31
CA ALA A 48 -1.93 -5.43 -11.25
C ALA A 48 -2.25 -6.80 -10.66
N VAL A 49 -1.24 -7.45 -10.08
CA VAL A 49 -1.37 -8.82 -9.53
C VAL A 49 -1.93 -8.82 -8.11
N GLN A 50 -1.49 -7.87 -7.27
CA GLN A 50 -1.84 -7.76 -5.86
C GLN A 50 -2.25 -6.33 -5.51
N ALA A 51 -3.17 -6.16 -4.57
CA ALA A 51 -3.45 -4.85 -3.98
C ALA A 51 -2.53 -4.55 -2.80
N LEU A 52 -1.89 -3.38 -2.84
CA LEU A 52 -1.28 -2.71 -1.69
C LEU A 52 -2.18 -1.52 -1.33
N ALA A 53 -2.69 -1.50 -0.10
CA ALA A 53 -3.56 -0.43 0.37
C ALA A 53 -3.08 0.11 1.72
N GLY A 54 -3.43 1.34 2.03
CA GLY A 54 -3.02 1.96 3.27
C GLY A 54 -3.53 3.38 3.43
N SER A 55 -3.13 4.01 4.53
CA SER A 55 -3.39 5.41 4.83
C SER A 55 -2.13 6.05 5.38
N ILE A 56 -1.94 7.33 5.07
CA ILE A 56 -0.89 8.14 5.65
C ILE A 56 -1.54 9.37 6.28
N VAL A 57 -1.18 9.68 7.52
CA VAL A 57 -1.73 10.82 8.28
C VAL A 57 -0.59 11.59 8.93
N TRP A 58 -0.63 12.93 8.84
CA TRP A 58 0.34 13.77 9.53
C TRP A 58 0.09 13.69 11.05
N SER A 59 1.16 13.67 11.83
CA SER A 59 1.09 13.71 13.29
C SER A 59 2.01 14.79 13.84
N ASP A 60 1.43 15.79 14.50
CA ASP A 60 2.20 16.83 15.19
C ASP A 60 3.03 16.25 16.34
N LYS A 61 2.55 15.19 16.98
CA LYS A 61 3.28 14.50 18.06
C LYS A 61 4.55 13.82 17.56
N GLU A 62 4.47 13.17 16.40
CA GLU A 62 5.60 12.45 15.81
C GLU A 62 6.47 13.37 14.92
N LEU A 63 6.05 14.63 14.73
CA LEU A 63 6.64 15.59 13.79
C LEU A 63 6.86 14.99 12.40
N GLY A 64 5.89 14.18 11.95
CA GLY A 64 6.03 13.38 10.75
C GLY A 64 4.77 12.60 10.39
N TRP A 65 4.86 11.84 9.31
CA TRP A 65 3.77 11.00 8.84
C TRP A 65 3.73 9.66 9.58
N ILE A 66 2.50 9.23 9.89
CA ILE A 66 2.18 7.86 10.31
C ILE A 66 1.53 7.17 9.12
N ALA A 67 2.12 6.07 8.66
CA ALA A 67 1.61 5.31 7.53
C ALA A 67 1.27 3.89 7.94
N ASP A 68 0.02 3.49 7.69
CA ASP A 68 -0.49 2.15 7.88
C ASP A 68 -0.65 1.47 6.53
N TRP A 69 -0.08 0.29 6.37
CA TRP A 69 -0.11 -0.48 5.13
C TRP A 69 -0.68 -1.86 5.35
N ARG A 70 -1.29 -2.39 4.29
CA ARG A 70 -1.86 -3.73 4.27
C ARG A 70 -1.77 -4.36 2.89
N LEU A 71 -1.47 -5.65 2.89
CA LEU A 71 -1.37 -6.50 1.71
C LEU A 71 -1.84 -7.90 2.09
N SER A 72 -2.62 -8.54 1.23
CA SER A 72 -2.97 -9.97 1.40
C SER A 72 -2.08 -10.79 0.51
N ASP A 73 -1.48 -11.87 1.01
CA ASP A 73 -0.76 -12.87 0.22
C ASP A 73 -1.01 -14.28 0.77
N ARG A 74 -1.21 -15.26 -0.13
CA ARG A 74 -1.47 -16.68 0.20
C ARG A 74 -2.51 -16.90 1.31
N GLY A 75 -3.60 -16.14 1.27
CA GLY A 75 -4.70 -16.24 2.25
C GLY A 75 -4.44 -15.55 3.59
N LYS A 76 -3.28 -14.91 3.78
CA LYS A 76 -2.96 -14.12 4.98
C LYS A 76 -2.92 -12.64 4.65
N THR A 77 -3.61 -11.83 5.46
CA THR A 77 -3.46 -10.36 5.41
C THR A 77 -2.35 -9.92 6.35
N TYR A 78 -1.36 -9.23 5.80
CA TYR A 78 -0.28 -8.58 6.52
C TYR A 78 -0.61 -7.11 6.73
N ARG A 79 -0.16 -6.57 7.86
CA ARG A 79 -0.28 -5.15 8.22
C ARG A 79 1.01 -4.69 8.86
N TRP A 80 1.48 -3.50 8.48
CA TRP A 80 2.66 -2.88 9.06
C TRP A 80 2.51 -1.36 9.11
N GLN A 81 3.22 -0.73 10.03
CA GLN A 81 3.15 0.71 10.28
C GLN A 81 4.56 1.31 10.36
N VAL A 82 4.69 2.56 9.89
CA VAL A 82 5.84 3.43 10.16
C VAL A 82 5.35 4.77 10.70
N ARG A 83 6.13 5.41 11.57
CA ARG A 83 5.74 6.65 12.29
C ARG A 83 6.88 7.66 12.30
N GLY A 84 6.55 8.95 12.36
CA GLY A 84 7.54 10.02 12.48
C GLY A 84 8.46 10.13 11.26
N VAL A 85 7.98 9.69 10.09
CA VAL A 85 8.79 9.66 8.87
C VAL A 85 8.40 10.75 7.88
N SER A 86 9.28 11.02 6.93
CA SER A 86 8.96 11.88 5.79
C SER A 86 7.89 11.24 4.89
N PHE A 87 7.26 12.06 4.06
CA PHE A 87 6.25 11.60 3.11
C PHE A 87 6.80 10.49 2.21
N ASP A 88 7.99 10.67 1.64
CA ASP A 88 8.60 9.67 0.75
C ASP A 88 8.97 8.37 1.48
N GLU A 89 9.42 8.47 2.73
CA GLU A 89 9.80 7.28 3.49
C GLU A 89 8.58 6.43 3.86
N ALA A 90 7.41 7.02 4.06
CA ALA A 90 6.17 6.27 4.21
C ALA A 90 5.90 5.35 3.00
N PHE A 91 6.13 5.83 1.77
CA PHE A 91 5.98 5.02 0.56
C PHE A 91 7.11 4.00 0.38
N ARG A 92 8.35 4.34 0.75
CA ARG A 92 9.45 3.37 0.78
C ARG A 92 9.17 2.22 1.73
N ALA A 93 8.63 2.51 2.92
CA ALA A 93 8.21 1.48 3.87
C ALA A 93 7.08 0.60 3.30
N ALA A 94 6.14 1.17 2.53
CA ALA A 94 5.10 0.42 1.86
C ALA A 94 5.68 -0.59 0.85
N ILE A 95 6.58 -0.13 -0.02
CA ILE A 95 7.12 -0.96 -1.10
C ILE A 95 8.10 -2.01 -0.57
N LYS A 96 8.97 -1.65 0.39
CA LYS A 96 9.85 -2.62 1.06
C LYS A 96 9.05 -3.72 1.76
N GLY A 97 8.01 -3.35 2.50
CA GLY A 97 7.16 -4.32 3.18
C GLY A 97 6.44 -5.26 2.21
N ALA A 98 5.88 -4.70 1.13
CA ALA A 98 5.27 -5.51 0.07
C ALA A 98 6.26 -6.50 -0.55
N ALA A 99 7.48 -6.04 -0.89
CA ALA A 99 8.51 -6.91 -1.46
C ALA A 99 8.89 -8.07 -0.53
N GLN A 100 9.09 -7.79 0.76
CA GLN A 100 9.43 -8.82 1.76
C GLN A 100 8.32 -9.87 1.91
N ILE A 101 7.06 -9.44 1.95
CA ILE A 101 5.91 -10.35 2.05
C ILE A 101 5.84 -11.22 0.79
N LEU A 102 5.88 -10.60 -0.39
CA LEU A 102 5.72 -11.29 -1.68
C LEU A 102 6.90 -12.22 -2.00
N SER A 103 8.10 -11.95 -1.45
CA SER A 103 9.24 -12.85 -1.56
C SER A 103 9.15 -14.05 -0.61
N GLY A 104 8.13 -14.13 0.26
CA GLY A 104 7.96 -15.19 1.24
C GLY A 104 8.77 -15.02 2.53
N ASN A 105 9.37 -13.85 2.76
CA ASN A 105 10.16 -13.56 3.96
C ASN A 105 9.32 -13.08 5.15
N GLY A 106 7.99 -13.18 5.06
CA GLY A 106 7.08 -12.95 6.19
C GLY A 106 6.74 -11.47 6.43
N GLN A 107 6.49 -11.13 7.70
CA GLN A 107 6.01 -9.80 8.08
C GLN A 107 7.16 -8.77 8.09
N PRO A 108 6.92 -7.54 7.59
CA PRO A 108 7.87 -6.43 7.65
C PRO A 108 8.12 -5.92 9.06
#